data_AF-A0A6P0X149-F1
#
_entry.id   AF-A0A6P0X149-F1
#
_cell.length_a   1.000
_cell.length_b   1.000
_cell.length_c   1.000
_cell.angle_alpha   90.00
_cell.angle_beta   90.00
_cell.angle_gamma   90.00
#
_symmetry.space_group_name_H-M   'P 1'
#
loop_
_entity.id
_entity.type
_entity.pdbx_description
1 polymer ?
#
loop_
_entity_poly.entity_id
_entity_poly.type
_entity_poly.pdbx_seq_one_letter_code
_entity_poly.pdbx_strand_id
1 'polypeptide(L)'
;YRQYRQKKDKSVDNSWWDNLPEMLQRLAKIMDIPAILNILQTPQSQPIQNLILIPHRDLHRFPLHALFNREENGQNFTISYLPSAQFSLKPPTDDKDEPSPQQLLSVEVAESENLPPLSFVAFEAEAITQLFENPQRIQEKDATKDPVEVALENKHQIFHFAGHGNYNFAEPLNSELALAKDDKLTLRDIYDKKLGTYQLVSLSACETAITGNQTITTEYVGLVSGFLSRGVSRVVSTLWTVKSAATALVMIEFYRRWQAGKSGTSQNCINDSSGSILLPGITTSKQTGITISKQTGITTSKQTEISTSKQTEISTSKQTEISTSKQDACTTNLPKRDALGKSEVQALAEATKWLKNLTVEQLKQWYQTFRNQLPREEGRIRPFLKTELGNLATMEPNSKPYEHPYYWAAFIITGKL
;
A
#
# COMPACT_ATOMS: atom_id res chain seq x y z
N TYR A 1 -2.96 -13.42 -21.34
CA TYR A 1 -2.22 -14.52 -20.68
C TYR A 1 -1.33 -15.34 -21.60
N ARG A 2 -1.84 -16.12 -22.59
CA ARG A 2 -0.97 -16.92 -23.49
C ARG A 2 0.05 -16.11 -24.30
N GLN A 3 -0.22 -14.84 -24.64
CA GLN A 3 0.75 -13.94 -25.29
C GLN A 3 1.76 -13.34 -24.29
N TYR A 4 1.30 -12.88 -23.12
CA TYR A 4 2.17 -12.46 -22.00
C TYR A 4 3.23 -13.52 -21.63
N ARG A 5 2.87 -14.81 -21.74
CA ARG A 5 3.73 -15.99 -21.54
C ARG A 5 5.05 -15.95 -22.31
N GLN A 6 5.03 -15.42 -23.54
CA GLN A 6 6.14 -15.61 -24.46
C GLN A 6 7.30 -14.63 -24.20
N LYS A 7 7.31 -13.89 -23.07
CA LYS A 7 8.42 -13.04 -22.63
C LYS A 7 9.78 -13.74 -22.44
N LYS A 8 9.88 -15.08 -22.56
CA LYS A 8 11.17 -15.80 -22.67
C LYS A 8 11.65 -16.00 -24.11
N ASP A 9 10.81 -15.75 -25.12
CA ASP A 9 11.16 -15.68 -26.53
C ASP A 9 11.04 -14.23 -27.02
N LYS A 10 12.13 -13.69 -27.58
CA LYS A 10 12.35 -12.26 -27.85
C LYS A 10 11.45 -11.61 -28.94
N SER A 11 10.20 -12.02 -29.13
CA SER A 11 9.39 -11.48 -30.25
C SER A 11 7.88 -11.38 -30.04
N VAL A 12 7.37 -11.45 -28.81
CA VAL A 12 5.90 -11.47 -28.63
C VAL A 12 5.33 -10.12 -28.27
N ASP A 13 4.73 -9.56 -29.31
CA ASP A 13 3.66 -8.57 -29.36
C ASP A 13 2.98 -8.36 -28.00
N ASN A 14 3.14 -7.15 -27.46
CA ASN A 14 2.54 -6.79 -26.18
C ASN A 14 0.99 -6.78 -26.23
N SER A 15 0.36 -6.98 -27.40
CA SER A 15 -1.08 -6.83 -27.73
C SER A 15 -2.13 -7.17 -26.67
N TRP A 16 -1.93 -8.08 -25.72
CA TRP A 16 -2.97 -8.38 -24.72
C TRP A 16 -3.29 -7.18 -23.82
N TRP A 17 -2.30 -6.33 -23.50
CA TRP A 17 -2.51 -5.18 -22.64
C TRP A 17 -3.33 -4.09 -23.35
N ASP A 18 -3.13 -3.89 -24.65
CA ASP A 18 -3.78 -2.88 -25.48
C ASP A 18 -5.25 -3.24 -25.69
N ASN A 19 -5.55 -4.56 -25.73
CA ASN A 19 -6.89 -5.11 -25.84
C ASN A 19 -7.57 -5.31 -24.48
N LEU A 20 -6.93 -4.96 -23.36
CA LEU A 20 -7.50 -5.20 -22.02
C LEU A 20 -8.86 -4.50 -21.84
N PRO A 21 -9.08 -3.24 -22.25
CA PRO A 21 -10.39 -2.60 -22.15
C PRO A 21 -11.50 -3.39 -22.86
N GLU A 22 -11.27 -3.81 -24.11
CA GLU A 22 -12.21 -4.59 -24.92
C GLU A 22 -12.44 -5.98 -24.31
N MET A 23 -11.39 -6.60 -23.78
CA MET A 23 -11.48 -7.88 -23.08
C MET A 23 -12.35 -7.77 -21.82
N LEU A 24 -12.25 -6.69 -21.04
CA LEU A 24 -13.10 -6.45 -19.87
C LEU A 24 -14.56 -6.21 -20.27
N GLN A 25 -14.80 -5.45 -21.35
CA GLN A 25 -16.16 -5.26 -21.89
C GLN A 25 -16.77 -6.59 -22.34
N ARG A 26 -15.99 -7.42 -23.04
CA ARG A 26 -16.42 -8.76 -23.47
C ARG A 26 -16.69 -9.67 -22.27
N LEU A 27 -15.83 -9.65 -21.25
CA LEU A 27 -16.03 -10.42 -20.03
C LEU A 27 -17.30 -9.99 -19.28
N ALA A 28 -17.53 -8.68 -19.15
CA ALA A 28 -18.75 -8.14 -18.53
C ALA A 28 -20.02 -8.60 -19.25
N LYS A 29 -19.98 -8.71 -20.59
CA LYS A 29 -21.08 -9.25 -21.40
C LYS A 29 -21.28 -10.74 -21.18
N ILE A 30 -20.20 -11.52 -21.16
CA ILE A 30 -20.26 -12.98 -20.94
C ILE A 30 -20.83 -13.30 -19.55
N MET A 31 -20.47 -12.53 -18.54
CA MET A 31 -20.94 -12.70 -17.16
C MET A 31 -22.30 -12.05 -16.88
N ASP A 32 -22.91 -11.39 -17.86
CA ASP A 32 -24.16 -10.63 -17.74
C ASP A 32 -24.17 -9.69 -16.52
N ILE A 33 -23.09 -8.91 -16.37
CA ILE A 33 -22.95 -7.93 -15.28
C ILE A 33 -24.13 -6.95 -15.23
N PRO A 34 -24.71 -6.46 -16.34
CA PRO A 34 -25.90 -5.61 -16.29
C PRO A 34 -27.08 -6.26 -15.56
N ALA A 35 -27.36 -7.54 -15.77
CA ALA A 35 -28.41 -8.25 -15.04
C ALA A 35 -28.11 -8.34 -13.54
N ILE A 36 -26.85 -8.62 -13.17
CA ILE A 36 -26.41 -8.65 -11.77
C ILE A 36 -26.59 -7.28 -11.12
N LEU A 37 -26.17 -6.20 -11.78
CA LEU A 37 -26.32 -4.84 -11.26
C LEU A 37 -27.79 -4.46 -11.04
N ASN A 38 -28.68 -4.86 -11.96
CA ASN A 38 -30.11 -4.59 -11.83
C ASN A 38 -30.72 -5.27 -10.59
N ILE A 39 -30.29 -6.51 -10.29
CA ILE A 39 -30.69 -7.22 -9.07
C ILE A 39 -30.17 -6.49 -7.82
N LEU A 40 -28.89 -6.07 -7.83
CA LEU A 40 -28.27 -5.36 -6.72
C LEU A 40 -28.87 -3.96 -6.48
N GLN A 41 -29.48 -3.36 -7.51
CA GLN A 41 -30.12 -2.03 -7.48
C GLN A 41 -31.62 -2.07 -7.19
N THR A 42 -32.22 -3.26 -7.05
CA THR A 42 -33.63 -3.37 -6.71
C THR A 42 -33.90 -2.65 -5.37
N PRO A 43 -34.97 -1.83 -5.25
CA PRO A 43 -35.23 -1.07 -4.03
C PRO A 43 -35.27 -1.96 -2.80
N GLN A 44 -34.31 -1.75 -1.89
CA GLN A 44 -34.20 -2.44 -0.61
C GLN A 44 -34.19 -1.40 0.51
N SER A 45 -34.59 -1.81 1.72
CA SER A 45 -34.61 -0.93 2.90
C SER A 45 -33.22 -0.40 3.28
N GLN A 46 -32.15 -1.07 2.85
CA GLN A 46 -30.76 -0.59 2.95
C GLN A 46 -30.03 -0.85 1.63
N PRO A 47 -29.37 0.16 1.04
CA PRO A 47 -28.63 -0.02 -0.21
C PRO A 47 -27.37 -0.86 0.01
N ILE A 48 -27.08 -1.77 -0.92
CA ILE A 48 -25.85 -2.56 -0.91
C ILE A 48 -24.67 -1.65 -1.26
N GLN A 49 -23.69 -1.56 -0.36
CA GLN A 49 -22.48 -0.75 -0.54
C GLN A 49 -21.20 -1.61 -0.67
N ASN A 50 -21.23 -2.84 -0.16
CA ASN A 50 -20.07 -3.72 -0.12
C ASN A 50 -20.35 -5.00 -0.91
N LEU A 51 -19.41 -5.40 -1.77
CA LEU A 51 -19.43 -6.67 -2.49
C LEU A 51 -18.22 -7.50 -2.09
N ILE A 52 -18.46 -8.76 -1.78
CA ILE A 52 -17.41 -9.76 -1.59
C ILE A 52 -17.48 -10.71 -2.79
N LEU A 53 -16.46 -10.67 -3.63
CA LEU A 53 -16.35 -11.54 -4.78
C LEU A 53 -15.64 -12.83 -4.38
N ILE A 54 -16.26 -13.97 -4.68
CA ILE A 54 -15.65 -15.29 -4.55
C ILE A 54 -15.52 -15.84 -5.97
N PRO A 55 -14.39 -15.61 -6.66
CA PRO A 55 -14.19 -16.14 -8.00
C PRO A 55 -14.16 -17.67 -7.96
N HIS A 56 -14.55 -18.30 -9.07
CA HIS A 56 -14.46 -19.76 -9.22
C HIS A 56 -13.52 -20.10 -10.38
N ARG A 57 -12.56 -21.00 -10.13
CA ARG A 57 -11.58 -21.47 -11.14
C ARG A 57 -10.82 -20.31 -11.78
N ASP A 58 -10.75 -20.28 -13.10
CA ASP A 58 -10.01 -19.28 -13.86
C ASP A 58 -10.57 -17.85 -13.70
N LEU A 59 -11.71 -17.66 -13.03
CA LEU A 59 -12.19 -16.32 -12.68
C LEU A 59 -11.27 -15.61 -11.67
N HIS A 60 -10.48 -16.33 -10.89
CA HIS A 60 -9.44 -15.74 -10.02
C HIS A 60 -8.38 -14.95 -10.81
N ARG A 61 -8.31 -15.17 -12.13
CA ARG A 61 -7.34 -14.57 -13.04
C ARG A 61 -7.78 -13.20 -13.57
N PHE A 62 -9.02 -12.80 -13.34
CA PHE A 62 -9.57 -11.60 -13.95
C PHE A 62 -9.84 -10.53 -12.91
N PRO A 63 -9.70 -9.25 -13.28
CA PRO A 63 -10.00 -8.14 -12.39
C PRO A 63 -11.52 -7.94 -12.33
N LEU A 64 -12.25 -8.88 -11.74
CA LEU A 64 -13.72 -8.90 -11.74
C LEU A 64 -14.32 -7.62 -11.15
N HIS A 65 -13.64 -7.02 -10.18
CA HIS A 65 -14.02 -5.76 -9.54
C HIS A 65 -14.14 -4.62 -10.55
N ALA A 66 -13.31 -4.61 -11.59
CA ALA A 66 -13.34 -3.60 -12.63
C ALA A 66 -14.61 -3.68 -13.50
N LEU A 67 -15.33 -4.82 -13.46
CA LEU A 67 -16.57 -5.00 -14.23
C LEU A 67 -17.77 -4.30 -13.58
N PHE A 68 -17.72 -4.09 -12.26
CA PHE A 68 -18.80 -3.49 -11.47
C PHE A 68 -18.70 -1.96 -11.35
N ASN A 69 -17.54 -1.39 -11.67
CA ASN A 69 -17.31 0.05 -11.60
C ASN A 69 -17.70 0.71 -12.93
N ARG A 70 -18.94 1.19 -13.03
CA ARG A 70 -19.37 2.06 -14.14
C ARG A 70 -19.71 3.44 -13.60
N GLU A 71 -18.89 4.43 -13.98
CA GLU A 71 -19.06 5.84 -13.60
C GLU A 71 -20.43 6.40 -14.04
N GLU A 72 -21.06 5.80 -15.05
CA GLU A 72 -22.35 6.21 -15.61
C GLU A 72 -23.56 5.94 -14.70
N ASN A 73 -23.48 4.99 -13.75
CA ASN A 73 -24.63 4.56 -12.94
C ASN A 73 -24.61 5.07 -11.50
N GLY A 74 -23.65 5.93 -11.14
CA GLY A 74 -23.63 6.66 -9.85
C GLY A 74 -23.38 5.84 -8.58
N GLN A 75 -23.40 4.51 -8.62
CA GLN A 75 -23.18 3.65 -7.45
C GLN A 75 -21.80 2.98 -7.52
N ASN A 76 -20.96 3.29 -6.52
CA ASN A 76 -19.66 2.65 -6.36
C ASN A 76 -19.73 1.63 -5.22
N PHE A 77 -19.47 0.38 -5.54
CA PHE A 77 -19.32 -0.67 -4.53
C PHE A 77 -17.90 -0.64 -3.96
N THR A 78 -17.79 -0.88 -2.65
CA THR A 78 -16.53 -1.27 -2.03
C THR A 78 -16.37 -2.77 -2.24
N ILE A 79 -15.38 -3.18 -3.04
CA ILE A 79 -15.25 -4.56 -3.52
C ILE A 79 -14.02 -5.22 -2.91
N SER A 80 -14.23 -6.36 -2.25
CA SER A 80 -13.17 -7.23 -1.73
C SER A 80 -13.29 -8.64 -2.30
N TYR A 81 -12.25 -9.45 -2.12
CA TYR A 81 -12.19 -10.83 -2.58
C TYR A 81 -12.10 -11.81 -1.42
N LEU A 82 -12.56 -13.02 -1.65
CA LEU A 82 -12.20 -14.18 -0.84
C LEU A 82 -11.76 -15.33 -1.74
N PRO A 83 -10.78 -16.16 -1.32
CA PRO A 83 -10.41 -17.34 -2.08
C PRO A 83 -11.55 -18.37 -2.08
N SER A 84 -12.27 -18.50 -0.97
CA SER A 84 -13.48 -19.31 -0.83
C SER A 84 -14.32 -18.86 0.37
N ALA A 85 -15.59 -19.26 0.41
CA ALA A 85 -16.49 -18.93 1.51
C ALA A 85 -16.00 -19.44 2.88
N GLN A 86 -15.17 -20.50 2.90
CA GLN A 86 -14.62 -21.08 4.13
C GLN A 86 -13.73 -20.10 4.88
N PHE A 87 -13.06 -19.19 4.16
CA PHE A 87 -12.25 -18.17 4.78
C PHE A 87 -13.10 -17.28 5.69
N SER A 88 -14.35 -16.94 5.33
CA SER A 88 -15.27 -16.17 6.18
C SER A 88 -15.74 -16.90 7.43
N LEU A 89 -15.81 -18.23 7.40
CA LEU A 89 -16.38 -19.04 8.48
C LEU A 89 -15.42 -19.29 9.65
N LYS A 90 -14.11 -19.05 9.46
CA LYS A 90 -13.15 -19.15 10.56
C LYS A 90 -13.41 -18.02 11.57
N PRO A 91 -13.61 -18.28 12.87
CA PRO A 91 -13.66 -17.21 13.86
C PRO A 91 -12.33 -16.43 13.84
N PRO A 92 -12.32 -15.13 14.19
CA PRO A 92 -11.07 -14.43 14.48
C PRO A 92 -10.26 -15.28 15.47
N THR A 93 -8.99 -15.53 15.18
CA THR A 93 -8.12 -16.20 16.15
C THR A 93 -8.01 -15.30 17.36
N ASP A 94 -8.45 -15.80 18.51
CA ASP A 94 -8.59 -15.10 19.79
C ASP A 94 -7.21 -14.85 20.46
N ASP A 95 -6.17 -14.57 19.67
CA ASP A 95 -4.88 -14.12 20.20
C ASP A 95 -5.05 -12.67 20.66
N LYS A 96 -5.61 -12.54 21.87
CA LYS A 96 -5.76 -11.30 22.66
C LYS A 96 -4.43 -10.79 23.21
N ASP A 97 -3.35 -10.96 22.46
CA ASP A 97 -2.15 -10.20 22.77
C ASP A 97 -2.42 -8.76 22.30
N GLU A 98 -2.46 -7.83 23.26
CA GLU A 98 -2.52 -6.40 22.99
C GLU A 98 -1.52 -6.08 21.87
N PRO A 99 -1.97 -5.55 20.72
CA PRO A 99 -1.08 -5.27 19.61
C PRO A 99 0.06 -4.37 20.09
N SER A 100 1.30 -4.77 19.81
CA SER A 100 2.45 -3.93 20.13
C SER A 100 2.32 -2.57 19.40
N PRO A 101 2.93 -1.49 19.94
CA PRO A 101 2.92 -0.18 19.29
C PRO A 101 3.65 -0.14 17.93
N GLN A 102 4.29 -1.25 17.50
CA GLN A 102 4.93 -1.35 16.18
C GLN A 102 3.90 -1.76 15.12
N GLN A 103 3.44 -0.78 14.35
CA GLN A 103 2.38 -1.00 13.37
C GLN A 103 2.89 -1.60 12.06
N LEU A 104 4.07 -1.20 11.58
CA LEU A 104 4.54 -1.51 10.23
C LEU A 104 5.91 -2.20 10.21
N LEU A 105 5.95 -3.38 9.61
CA LEU A 105 7.15 -3.97 9.02
C LEU A 105 7.16 -3.68 7.52
N SER A 106 8.17 -2.97 7.03
CA SER A 106 8.39 -2.68 5.61
C SER A 106 9.68 -3.36 5.13
N VAL A 107 9.58 -4.17 4.08
CA VAL A 107 10.71 -4.85 3.45
C VAL A 107 10.80 -4.38 2.01
N GLU A 108 11.95 -3.81 1.64
CA GLU A 108 12.23 -3.33 0.29
C GLU A 108 13.35 -4.13 -0.38
N VAL A 109 13.11 -4.58 -1.61
CA VAL A 109 14.08 -5.32 -2.42
C VAL A 109 14.02 -4.78 -3.86
N ALA A 110 14.83 -3.77 -4.16
CA ALA A 110 14.90 -3.20 -5.51
C ALA A 110 15.76 -4.06 -6.45
N GLU A 111 16.78 -4.73 -5.89
CA GLU A 111 17.72 -5.58 -6.62
C GLU A 111 17.74 -6.99 -6.02
N SER A 112 17.56 -8.00 -6.88
CA SER A 112 17.65 -9.41 -6.55
C SER A 112 18.33 -10.14 -7.72
N GLU A 113 18.99 -11.26 -7.44
CA GLU A 113 19.82 -11.92 -8.44
C GLU A 113 18.99 -12.37 -9.66
N ASN A 114 19.50 -12.12 -10.87
CA ASN A 114 18.86 -12.48 -12.13
C ASN A 114 17.48 -11.84 -12.40
N LEU A 115 17.11 -10.79 -11.66
CA LEU A 115 15.87 -10.04 -11.85
C LEU A 115 16.15 -8.58 -12.22
N PRO A 116 15.29 -7.95 -13.05
CA PRO A 116 15.46 -6.55 -13.40
C PRO A 116 15.26 -5.64 -12.18
N PRO A 117 16.05 -4.57 -12.05
CA PRO A 117 15.93 -3.66 -10.90
C PRO A 117 14.59 -2.90 -10.91
N LEU A 118 14.04 -2.66 -9.73
CA LEU A 118 12.78 -1.92 -9.54
C LEU A 118 13.04 -0.52 -8.98
N SER A 119 13.14 0.48 -9.87
CA SER A 119 13.57 1.84 -9.51
C SER A 119 12.70 2.60 -8.51
N PHE A 120 11.45 2.18 -8.30
CA PHE A 120 10.49 2.86 -7.42
C PHE A 120 10.35 2.24 -6.03
N VAL A 121 10.93 1.06 -5.79
CA VAL A 121 10.77 0.31 -4.53
C VAL A 121 11.26 1.12 -3.32
N ALA A 122 12.43 1.73 -3.45
CA ALA A 122 13.01 2.59 -2.41
C ALA A 122 12.14 3.79 -2.07
N PHE A 123 11.58 4.42 -3.11
CA PHE A 123 10.70 5.57 -3.00
C PHE A 123 9.39 5.19 -2.29
N GLU A 124 8.80 4.07 -2.70
CA GLU A 124 7.58 3.52 -2.12
C GLU A 124 7.73 3.22 -0.63
N ALA A 125 8.75 2.42 -0.28
CA ALA A 125 8.94 2.00 1.10
C ALA A 125 9.28 3.17 2.02
N GLU A 126 10.10 4.14 1.60
CA GLU A 126 10.34 5.35 2.38
C GLU A 126 9.04 6.12 2.63
N ALA A 127 8.31 6.43 1.55
CA ALA A 127 7.08 7.20 1.61
C ALA A 127 6.05 6.57 2.54
N ILE A 128 5.91 5.24 2.50
CA ILE A 128 5.00 4.51 3.38
C ILE A 128 5.53 4.52 4.82
N THR A 129 6.81 4.27 5.06
CA THR A 129 7.37 4.22 6.43
C THR A 129 7.20 5.53 7.19
N GLN A 130 7.27 6.68 6.51
CA GLN A 130 7.03 7.99 7.13
C GLN A 130 5.59 8.21 7.62
N LEU A 131 4.62 7.37 7.18
CA LEU A 131 3.23 7.45 7.62
C LEU A 131 2.96 6.72 8.96
N PHE A 132 3.98 6.09 9.54
CA PHE A 132 3.85 5.27 10.74
C PHE A 132 4.84 5.73 11.82
N GLU A 133 4.41 5.64 13.08
CA GLU A 133 5.29 5.82 14.23
C GLU A 133 6.08 4.52 14.45
N ASN A 134 7.40 4.63 14.63
CA ASN A 134 8.31 3.51 14.90
C ASN A 134 8.22 2.33 13.89
N PRO A 135 8.29 2.56 12.57
CA PRO A 135 8.28 1.48 11.59
C PRO A 135 9.57 0.65 11.71
N GLN A 136 9.45 -0.68 11.57
CA GLN A 136 10.61 -1.51 11.28
C GLN A 136 10.78 -1.57 9.76
N ARG A 137 11.92 -1.11 9.25
CA ARG A 137 12.26 -1.17 7.82
C ARG A 137 13.50 -2.03 7.61
N ILE A 138 13.42 -2.98 6.69
CA ILE A 138 14.56 -3.80 6.23
C ILE A 138 14.85 -3.42 4.79
N GLN A 139 16.09 -3.00 4.52
CA GLN A 139 16.46 -2.32 3.28
C GLN A 139 17.42 -3.13 2.42
N GLU A 140 17.05 -3.35 1.16
CA GLU A 140 17.94 -3.82 0.09
C GLU A 140 18.78 -5.02 0.53
N LYS A 141 20.11 -4.87 0.57
CA LYS A 141 21.07 -5.92 0.96
C LYS A 141 20.81 -6.57 2.33
N ASP A 142 20.10 -5.88 3.23
CA ASP A 142 19.78 -6.39 4.57
C ASP A 142 18.49 -7.23 4.56
N ALA A 143 17.71 -7.18 3.47
CA ALA A 143 16.52 -8.00 3.26
C ALA A 143 16.90 -9.41 2.80
N THR A 144 17.74 -10.09 3.56
CA THR A 144 18.02 -11.54 3.42
C THR A 144 16.97 -12.35 4.18
N LYS A 145 16.98 -13.69 4.02
CA LYS A 145 15.95 -14.57 4.60
C LYS A 145 15.83 -14.44 6.12
N ASP A 146 16.94 -14.61 6.85
CA ASP A 146 16.90 -14.66 8.32
C ASP A 146 16.37 -13.34 8.95
N PRO A 147 16.84 -12.14 8.58
CA PRO A 147 16.30 -10.89 9.14
C PRO A 147 14.82 -10.69 8.86
N VAL A 148 14.36 -11.06 7.65
CA VAL A 148 12.95 -10.95 7.26
C VAL A 148 12.09 -11.92 8.07
N GLU A 149 12.55 -13.16 8.23
CA GLU A 149 11.84 -14.17 9.01
C GLU A 149 11.74 -13.82 10.49
N VAL A 150 12.81 -13.32 11.10
CA VAL A 150 12.81 -12.84 12.48
C VAL A 150 11.85 -11.67 12.64
N ALA A 151 11.85 -10.72 11.70
CA ALA A 151 10.96 -9.57 11.77
C ALA A 151 9.48 -9.93 11.60
N LEU A 152 9.18 -10.95 10.78
CA LEU A 152 7.81 -11.46 10.63
C LEU A 152 7.25 -12.06 11.93
N GLU A 153 8.12 -12.54 12.83
CA GLU A 153 7.72 -13.12 14.11
C GLU A 153 7.55 -12.07 15.23
N ASN A 154 8.05 -10.85 15.03
CA ASN A 154 7.98 -9.74 16.00
C ASN A 154 6.59 -9.10 16.16
N LYS A 155 5.50 -9.83 15.83
CA LYS A 155 4.10 -9.45 16.08
C LYS A 155 3.69 -8.05 15.58
N HIS A 156 4.08 -7.68 14.36
CA HIS A 156 3.59 -6.46 13.73
C HIS A 156 2.11 -6.58 13.33
N GLN A 157 1.47 -5.43 13.06
CA GLN A 157 0.09 -5.37 12.55
C GLN A 157 0.02 -5.31 11.02
N ILE A 158 1.05 -4.75 10.39
CA ILE A 158 1.12 -4.54 8.95
C ILE A 158 2.46 -5.07 8.45
N PHE A 159 2.42 -5.90 7.41
CA PHE A 159 3.59 -6.25 6.63
C PHE A 159 3.45 -5.65 5.24
N HIS A 160 4.38 -4.79 4.85
CA HIS A 160 4.49 -4.25 3.50
C HIS A 160 5.75 -4.80 2.85
N PHE A 161 5.58 -5.48 1.71
CA PHE A 161 6.69 -5.97 0.91
C PHE A 161 6.67 -5.30 -0.45
N ALA A 162 7.77 -4.65 -0.83
CA ALA A 162 7.98 -4.05 -2.14
C ALA A 162 9.17 -4.71 -2.83
N GLY A 163 8.91 -5.43 -3.92
CA GLY A 163 9.93 -6.22 -4.60
C GLY A 163 9.35 -7.16 -5.66
N HIS A 164 10.09 -8.21 -6.01
CA HIS A 164 9.59 -9.24 -6.94
C HIS A 164 8.85 -10.34 -6.18
N GLY A 165 7.74 -10.78 -6.77
CA GLY A 165 7.01 -11.96 -6.35
C GLY A 165 6.94 -12.95 -7.51
N ASN A 166 6.97 -14.24 -7.19
CA ASN A 166 6.84 -15.29 -8.18
C ASN A 166 5.88 -16.36 -7.69
N TYR A 167 4.91 -16.71 -8.53
CA TYR A 167 3.97 -17.78 -8.24
C TYR A 167 4.37 -19.05 -9.00
N ASN A 168 4.53 -20.16 -8.28
CA ASN A 168 4.85 -21.45 -8.86
C ASN A 168 3.59 -22.34 -8.95
N PHE A 169 2.97 -22.46 -10.13
CA PHE A 169 1.77 -23.29 -10.31
C PHE A 169 2.02 -24.78 -10.17
N ALA A 170 3.19 -25.25 -10.62
CA ALA A 170 3.53 -26.66 -10.54
C ALA A 170 3.74 -27.09 -9.09
N GLU A 171 4.35 -26.22 -8.29
CA GLU A 171 4.63 -26.44 -6.88
C GLU A 171 4.26 -25.19 -6.06
N PRO A 172 2.96 -25.02 -5.69
CA PRO A 172 2.48 -23.81 -5.02
C PRO A 172 3.26 -23.40 -3.77
N LEU A 173 3.72 -24.37 -2.98
CA LEU A 173 4.54 -24.14 -1.77
C LEU A 173 5.90 -23.48 -2.06
N ASN A 174 6.38 -23.51 -3.31
CA ASN A 174 7.60 -22.83 -3.75
C ASN A 174 7.30 -21.46 -4.38
N SER A 175 6.07 -20.96 -4.30
CA SER A 175 5.79 -19.54 -4.59
C SER A 175 6.55 -18.67 -3.60
N GLU A 176 7.07 -17.53 -4.01
CA GLU A 176 8.08 -16.82 -3.25
C GLU A 176 8.03 -15.30 -3.44
N LEU A 177 8.51 -14.59 -2.43
CA LEU A 177 8.97 -13.21 -2.51
C LEU A 177 10.49 -13.24 -2.65
N ALA A 178 11.02 -12.60 -3.70
CA ALA A 178 12.45 -12.53 -3.94
C ALA A 178 13.10 -11.58 -2.93
N LEU A 179 14.15 -12.05 -2.28
CA LEU A 179 14.90 -11.30 -1.29
C LEU A 179 16.26 -10.86 -1.88
N ALA A 180 17.06 -10.18 -1.06
CA ALA A 180 18.39 -9.74 -1.46
C ALA A 180 19.26 -10.94 -1.86
N LYS A 181 20.13 -10.74 -2.85
CA LYS A 181 20.96 -11.83 -3.44
C LYS A 181 20.05 -12.90 -4.05
N ASP A 182 20.30 -14.18 -3.75
CA ASP A 182 19.55 -15.35 -4.18
C ASP A 182 18.53 -15.86 -3.15
N ASP A 183 18.40 -15.18 -2.01
CA ASP A 183 17.45 -15.54 -0.95
C ASP A 183 16.00 -15.37 -1.41
N LYS A 184 15.11 -16.16 -0.79
CA LYS A 184 13.67 -16.15 -1.02
C LYS A 184 12.90 -16.36 0.27
N LEU A 185 11.78 -15.68 0.41
CA LEU A 185 10.74 -16.04 1.38
C LEU A 185 9.65 -16.83 0.66
N THR A 186 9.63 -18.14 0.85
CA THR A 186 8.70 -19.03 0.16
C THR A 186 7.37 -19.18 0.91
N LEU A 187 6.35 -19.66 0.21
CA LEU A 187 5.07 -20.01 0.81
C LEU A 187 5.24 -21.11 1.88
N ARG A 188 6.17 -22.04 1.68
CA ARG A 188 6.54 -23.04 2.70
C ARG A 188 7.02 -22.36 3.99
N ASP A 189 7.91 -21.38 3.87
CA ASP A 189 8.42 -20.64 5.03
C ASP A 189 7.31 -19.86 5.77
N ILE A 190 6.34 -19.32 5.01
CA ILE A 190 5.18 -18.62 5.57
C ILE A 190 4.26 -19.58 6.34
N TYR A 191 4.05 -20.80 5.82
CA TYR A 191 3.15 -21.78 6.43
C TYR A 191 3.55 -22.17 7.86
N ASP A 192 4.85 -22.15 8.15
CA ASP A 192 5.38 -22.53 9.46
C ASP A 192 5.24 -21.41 10.51
N LYS A 193 4.93 -20.17 10.09
CA LYS A 193 4.84 -18.98 10.97
C LYS A 193 3.44 -18.72 11.49
N LYS A 194 3.29 -18.14 12.68
CA LYS A 194 1.98 -17.68 13.20
C LYS A 194 1.85 -16.19 12.95
N LEU A 195 0.98 -15.81 12.01
CA LEU A 195 0.85 -14.42 11.53
C LEU A 195 -0.49 -13.78 11.92
N GLY A 196 -1.15 -14.29 12.97
CA GLY A 196 -2.46 -13.82 13.42
C GLY A 196 -2.51 -12.38 13.90
N THR A 197 -1.37 -11.78 14.24
CA THR A 197 -1.28 -10.37 14.65
C THR A 197 -1.39 -9.41 13.46
N TYR A 198 -1.14 -9.88 12.24
CA TYR A 198 -1.17 -9.07 11.03
C TYR A 198 -2.61 -8.84 10.57
N GLN A 199 -3.06 -7.59 10.66
CA GLN A 199 -4.34 -7.15 10.09
C GLN A 199 -4.23 -6.94 8.58
N LEU A 200 -3.05 -6.55 8.10
CA LEU A 200 -2.80 -6.33 6.68
C LEU A 200 -1.43 -6.86 6.26
N VAL A 201 -1.42 -7.68 5.22
CA VAL A 201 -0.24 -7.92 4.40
C VAL A 201 -0.41 -7.20 3.07
N SER A 202 0.56 -6.41 2.67
CA SER A 202 0.57 -5.67 1.42
C SER A 202 1.71 -6.19 0.56
N LEU A 203 1.38 -6.96 -0.46
CA LEU A 203 2.31 -7.44 -1.46
C LEU A 203 2.35 -6.44 -2.61
N SER A 204 3.20 -5.42 -2.49
CA SER A 204 3.65 -4.57 -3.61
C SER A 204 4.70 -5.32 -4.43
N ALA A 205 4.33 -6.55 -4.76
CA ALA A 205 5.08 -7.47 -5.53
C ALA A 205 4.17 -7.97 -6.63
N CYS A 206 4.78 -8.24 -7.77
CA CYS A 206 4.08 -8.87 -8.86
C CYS A 206 3.60 -10.24 -8.39
N GLU A 207 2.30 -10.49 -8.27
CA GLU A 207 1.85 -11.87 -8.38
C GLU A 207 1.73 -12.17 -9.86
N THR A 208 2.67 -12.96 -10.38
CA THR A 208 2.55 -13.53 -11.71
C THR A 208 1.54 -14.66 -11.66
N ALA A 209 0.26 -14.28 -11.61
CA ALA A 209 -0.79 -15.21 -11.93
C ALA A 209 -0.58 -15.67 -13.39
N ILE A 210 -0.41 -16.97 -13.54
CA ILE A 210 -0.79 -17.81 -14.68
C ILE A 210 0.29 -18.00 -15.74
N THR A 211 1.24 -18.87 -15.44
CA THR A 211 2.27 -19.35 -16.38
C THR A 211 2.03 -20.80 -16.86
N GLY A 212 1.03 -21.51 -16.33
CA GLY A 212 0.73 -22.90 -16.69
C GLY A 212 -0.53 -23.09 -17.56
N ASN A 213 -0.55 -24.16 -18.37
CA ASN A 213 -1.77 -24.75 -18.94
C ASN A 213 -2.65 -25.43 -17.87
N GLN A 214 -2.26 -25.35 -16.60
CA GLN A 214 -3.00 -25.89 -15.48
C GLN A 214 -4.21 -24.98 -15.22
N THR A 215 -5.39 -25.54 -15.41
CA THR A 215 -6.66 -24.94 -14.99
C THR A 215 -6.66 -24.85 -13.47
N ILE A 216 -7.11 -23.72 -12.90
CA ILE A 216 -7.44 -23.71 -11.47
C ILE A 216 -8.65 -24.63 -11.31
N THR A 217 -8.43 -25.84 -10.80
CA THR A 217 -9.48 -26.89 -10.76
C THR A 217 -10.48 -26.66 -9.64
N THR A 218 -10.07 -25.98 -8.55
CA THR A 218 -10.90 -25.69 -7.38
C THR A 218 -10.63 -24.28 -6.84
N GLU A 219 -9.67 -24.11 -5.92
CA GLU A 219 -9.38 -22.88 -5.19
C GLU A 219 -7.98 -22.34 -5.55
N TYR A 220 -7.80 -21.02 -5.50
CA TYR A 220 -6.51 -20.37 -5.70
C TYR A 220 -5.59 -20.60 -4.48
N VAL A 221 -4.43 -21.25 -4.69
CA VAL A 221 -3.43 -21.53 -3.64
C VAL A 221 -2.17 -20.71 -3.90
N GLY A 222 -2.18 -19.45 -3.47
CA GLY A 222 -1.05 -18.52 -3.62
C GLY A 222 -0.50 -17.96 -2.32
N LEU A 223 0.45 -17.01 -2.44
CA LEU A 223 0.98 -16.25 -1.31
C LEU A 223 -0.17 -15.61 -0.50
N VAL A 224 -1.17 -15.01 -1.18
CA VAL A 224 -2.41 -14.52 -0.54
C VAL A 224 -3.07 -15.59 0.35
N SER A 225 -3.39 -16.76 -0.20
CA SER A 225 -4.07 -17.83 0.54
C SER A 225 -3.18 -18.37 1.67
N GLY A 226 -1.85 -18.39 1.47
CA GLY A 226 -0.85 -18.67 2.48
C GLY A 226 -0.99 -17.76 3.70
N PHE A 227 -0.83 -16.46 3.50
CA PHE A 227 -0.98 -15.46 4.56
C PHE A 227 -2.34 -15.55 5.26
N LEU A 228 -3.44 -15.62 4.51
CA LEU A 228 -4.78 -15.74 5.09
C LEU A 228 -4.95 -17.02 5.91
N SER A 229 -4.35 -18.14 5.49
CA SER A 229 -4.40 -19.41 6.23
C SER A 229 -3.62 -19.37 7.55
N ARG A 230 -2.69 -18.42 7.70
CA ARG A 230 -1.85 -18.20 8.89
C ARG A 230 -2.35 -17.12 9.83
N GLY A 231 -3.59 -16.65 9.61
CA GLY A 231 -4.29 -15.73 10.51
C GLY A 231 -4.27 -14.27 10.07
N VAL A 232 -3.62 -13.94 8.95
CA VAL A 232 -3.66 -12.59 8.40
C VAL A 232 -5.10 -12.23 8.03
N SER A 233 -5.57 -11.05 8.44
CA SER A 233 -6.97 -10.66 8.19
C SER A 233 -7.22 -10.32 6.73
N ARG A 234 -6.31 -9.57 6.10
CA ARG A 234 -6.42 -9.07 4.73
C ARG A 234 -5.07 -9.05 4.03
N VAL A 235 -5.10 -9.30 2.72
CA VAL A 235 -3.93 -9.23 1.84
C VAL A 235 -4.25 -8.33 0.64
N VAL A 236 -3.44 -7.29 0.43
CA VAL A 236 -3.42 -6.52 -0.83
C VAL A 236 -2.40 -7.16 -1.76
N SER A 237 -2.77 -7.43 -3.00
CA SER A 237 -1.88 -7.99 -4.02
C SER A 237 -2.23 -7.50 -5.43
N THR A 238 -1.44 -7.91 -6.41
CA THR A 238 -1.65 -7.57 -7.83
C THR A 238 -1.86 -8.82 -8.68
N LEU A 239 -2.83 -8.82 -9.59
CA LEU A 239 -3.13 -9.95 -10.49
C LEU A 239 -2.07 -10.17 -11.58
N TRP A 240 -1.31 -9.14 -11.92
CA TRP A 240 -0.21 -9.18 -12.89
C TRP A 240 0.87 -8.17 -12.52
N THR A 241 2.04 -8.29 -13.17
CA THR A 241 3.11 -7.29 -13.06
C THR A 241 2.67 -5.94 -13.59
N VAL A 242 2.53 -4.96 -12.69
CA VAL A 242 2.26 -3.56 -13.02
C VAL A 242 3.60 -2.80 -13.13
N LYS A 243 3.64 -1.72 -13.89
CA LYS A 243 4.82 -0.83 -13.93
C LYS A 243 5.11 -0.32 -12.51
N SER A 244 6.38 -0.39 -12.09
CA SER A 244 6.80 -0.03 -10.72
C SER A 244 6.36 1.36 -10.28
N ALA A 245 6.41 2.35 -11.19
CA ALA A 245 5.91 3.70 -10.95
C ALA A 245 4.44 3.75 -10.53
N ALA A 246 3.56 3.05 -11.26
CA ALA A 246 2.13 3.02 -10.96
C ALA A 246 1.87 2.28 -9.64
N THR A 247 2.63 1.21 -9.37
CA THR A 247 2.53 0.45 -8.11
C THR A 247 2.87 1.31 -6.91
N ALA A 248 4.02 2.00 -6.95
CA ALA A 248 4.43 2.90 -5.88
C ALA A 248 3.38 3.99 -5.62
N LEU A 249 2.86 4.62 -6.67
CA LEU A 249 1.82 5.65 -6.53
C LEU A 249 0.54 5.10 -5.87
N VAL A 250 0.06 3.92 -6.29
CA VAL A 250 -1.14 3.30 -5.69
C VAL A 250 -0.91 2.94 -4.24
N MET A 251 0.24 2.32 -3.92
CA MET A 251 0.52 1.85 -2.57
C MET A 251 0.72 3.00 -1.58
N ILE A 252 1.49 4.03 -1.97
CA ILE A 252 1.65 5.24 -1.14
C ILE A 252 0.29 5.89 -0.89
N GLU A 253 -0.52 6.04 -1.94
CA GLU A 253 -1.83 6.70 -1.82
C GLU A 253 -2.83 5.86 -1.03
N PHE A 254 -2.79 4.53 -1.16
CA PHE A 254 -3.57 3.60 -0.35
C PHE A 254 -3.28 3.79 1.15
N TYR A 255 -2.00 3.75 1.55
CA TYR A 255 -1.63 3.93 2.95
C TYR A 255 -1.97 5.33 3.46
N ARG A 256 -1.75 6.37 2.65
CA ARG A 256 -2.08 7.75 3.02
C ARG A 256 -3.57 7.94 3.28
N ARG A 257 -4.42 7.38 2.41
CA ARG A 257 -5.90 7.41 2.57
C ARG A 257 -6.36 6.59 3.75
N TRP A 258 -5.75 5.44 3.99
CA TRP A 258 -6.10 4.57 5.12
C TRP A 258 -5.71 5.20 6.46
N GLN A 259 -4.50 5.77 6.58
CA GLN A 259 -4.03 6.45 7.80
C GLN A 259 -4.82 7.72 8.09
N ALA A 260 -5.16 8.52 7.06
CA ALA A 260 -6.01 9.71 7.24
C ALA A 260 -7.41 9.37 7.79
N GLY A 261 -7.94 8.18 7.45
CA GLY A 261 -9.17 7.68 8.03
C GLY A 261 -9.06 7.41 9.54
N LYS A 262 -7.92 6.92 10.04
CA LYS A 262 -7.79 6.53 11.45
C LYS A 262 -7.70 7.72 12.41
N SER A 263 -7.22 8.87 11.94
CA SER A 263 -6.89 10.00 12.82
C SER A 263 -8.08 10.87 13.24
N GLY A 264 -9.29 10.67 12.70
CA GLY A 264 -10.50 11.41 13.10
C GLY A 264 -10.46 12.95 12.99
N THR A 265 -9.32 13.52 12.60
CA THR A 265 -9.18 14.91 12.20
C THR A 265 -9.83 15.06 10.83
N SER A 266 -11.09 15.49 10.86
CA SER A 266 -11.71 16.19 9.73
C SER A 266 -10.90 17.45 9.41
N GLN A 267 -9.74 17.29 8.75
CA GLN A 267 -9.40 18.26 7.73
C GLN A 267 -10.44 18.03 6.64
N ASN A 268 -11.42 18.94 6.57
CA ASN A 268 -12.35 19.05 5.46
C ASN A 268 -11.59 18.81 4.16
N CYS A 269 -11.72 17.61 3.59
CA CYS A 269 -11.37 17.34 2.22
C CYS A 269 -12.47 18.03 1.42
N ILE A 270 -12.32 19.34 1.21
CA ILE A 270 -13.12 20.03 0.22
C ILE A 270 -12.80 19.30 -1.09
N ASN A 271 -13.82 18.66 -1.68
CA ASN A 271 -13.79 18.29 -3.07
C ASN A 271 -13.61 19.57 -3.86
N ASP A 272 -12.37 19.92 -4.16
CA ASP A 272 -12.07 20.81 -5.26
C ASP A 272 -11.34 20.01 -6.32
N SER A 273 -11.63 20.34 -7.56
CA SER A 273 -11.31 19.63 -8.80
C SER A 273 -9.80 19.57 -9.11
N SER A 274 -8.96 19.81 -8.10
CA SER A 274 -7.56 20.22 -8.21
C SER A 274 -6.59 19.38 -7.34
N GLY A 275 -7.06 18.30 -6.70
CA GLY A 275 -6.20 17.16 -6.28
C GLY A 275 -5.06 17.40 -5.27
N SER A 276 -5.01 18.54 -4.57
CA SER A 276 -3.96 18.79 -3.57
C SER A 276 -4.40 18.30 -2.18
N ILE A 277 -3.76 17.23 -1.68
CA ILE A 277 -3.95 16.76 -0.30
C ILE A 277 -2.61 16.87 0.43
N LEU A 278 -2.58 17.67 1.50
CA LEU A 278 -1.41 17.88 2.35
C LEU A 278 -1.05 16.57 3.07
N LEU A 279 0.23 16.19 3.04
CA LEU A 279 0.77 15.09 3.84
C LEU A 279 0.91 15.56 5.31
N PRO A 280 0.73 14.67 6.31
CA PRO A 280 1.06 14.97 7.70
C PRO A 280 2.54 15.36 7.85
N GLY A 281 2.85 16.27 8.77
CA GLY A 281 4.22 16.75 8.99
C GLY A 281 5.19 15.60 9.30
N ILE A 282 6.31 15.57 8.57
CA ILE A 282 7.36 14.56 8.75
C ILE A 282 8.01 14.75 10.12
N THR A 283 7.86 13.75 10.99
CA THR A 283 8.65 13.66 12.22
C THR A 283 9.81 12.71 11.95
N THR A 284 11.01 13.25 11.75
CA THR A 284 12.22 12.43 11.71
C THR A 284 12.63 12.07 13.14
N SER A 285 12.55 10.78 13.48
CA SER A 285 13.22 10.26 14.66
C SER A 285 14.72 10.20 14.37
N LYS A 286 15.52 11.03 15.06
CA LYS A 286 16.97 10.80 15.15
C LYS A 286 17.17 9.51 15.94
N GLN A 287 17.80 8.50 15.35
CA GLN A 287 18.31 7.33 16.07
C GLN A 287 19.25 7.79 17.21
N THR A 288 18.75 7.81 18.44
CA THR A 288 19.58 7.79 19.64
C THR A 288 19.98 6.34 19.90
N GLY A 289 21.20 5.98 19.50
CA GLY A 289 21.71 4.62 19.74
C GLY A 289 23.04 4.24 19.09
N ILE A 290 23.79 5.16 18.49
CA ILE A 290 25.15 4.85 18.03
C ILE A 290 26.11 4.95 19.21
N THR A 291 26.38 3.83 19.88
CA THR A 291 27.55 3.70 20.75
C THR A 291 28.80 3.64 19.88
N ILE A 292 29.44 4.79 19.63
CA ILE A 292 30.77 4.83 19.04
C ILE A 292 31.79 4.58 20.16
N SER A 293 32.56 3.51 20.00
CA SER A 293 33.69 3.15 20.87
C SER A 293 34.70 4.29 20.97
N LYS A 294 35.13 4.60 22.20
CA LYS A 294 36.13 5.61 22.56
C LYS A 294 37.37 5.56 21.65
N GLN A 295 37.71 6.69 21.03
CA GLN A 295 39.09 7.03 20.68
C GLN A 295 39.58 8.10 21.66
N THR A 296 40.62 7.76 22.40
CA THR A 296 41.37 8.64 23.31
C THR A 296 42.20 9.64 22.52
N GLY A 297 42.06 10.93 22.86
CA GLY A 297 43.04 11.96 22.55
C GLY A 297 42.63 12.98 21.48
N ILE A 298 41.70 13.89 21.79
CA ILE A 298 41.63 15.19 21.12
C ILE A 298 41.31 16.26 22.17
N THR A 299 42.26 17.17 22.38
CA THR A 299 42.15 18.36 23.23
C THR A 299 41.58 19.50 22.40
N THR A 300 40.50 20.16 22.84
CA THR A 300 40.02 21.39 22.21
C THR A 300 39.92 22.55 23.20
N SER A 301 40.59 23.63 22.82
CA SER A 301 40.80 24.92 23.48
C SER A 301 39.51 25.73 23.65
N LYS A 302 39.38 26.44 24.78
CA LYS A 302 38.37 27.48 25.02
C LYS A 302 38.81 28.78 24.35
N GLN A 303 37.95 29.37 23.52
CA GLN A 303 38.01 30.80 23.21
C GLN A 303 36.83 31.53 23.86
N THR A 304 37.18 32.46 24.73
CA THR A 304 36.38 33.54 25.31
C THR A 304 36.19 34.67 24.30
N GLU A 305 35.14 35.45 24.52
CA GLU A 305 34.72 36.71 23.85
C GLU A 305 33.64 36.55 22.76
N ILE A 306 32.42 37.01 23.07
CA ILE A 306 31.80 38.22 22.48
C ILE A 306 30.49 38.53 23.24
N SER A 307 30.36 39.78 23.64
CA SER A 307 29.27 40.40 24.42
C SER A 307 27.97 40.57 23.61
N THR A 308 26.82 40.52 24.29
CA THR A 308 25.56 41.06 23.75
C THR A 308 24.98 42.14 24.67
N SER A 309 24.58 43.24 24.02
CA SER A 309 24.11 44.51 24.57
C SER A 309 22.62 44.44 24.96
N LYS A 310 22.26 45.11 26.05
CA LYS A 310 20.87 45.32 26.51
C LYS A 310 20.24 46.49 25.74
N GLN A 311 19.04 46.27 25.20
CA GLN A 311 18.10 47.35 24.90
C GLN A 311 16.86 47.22 25.78
N THR A 312 16.63 48.28 26.56
CA THR A 312 15.41 48.63 27.28
C THR A 312 14.57 49.53 26.37
N GLU A 313 13.31 49.18 26.13
CA GLU A 313 12.14 50.09 26.11
C GLU A 313 10.83 49.34 25.74
N ILE A 314 9.91 49.24 26.73
CA ILE A 314 8.45 49.55 26.73
C ILE A 314 7.58 48.93 25.59
N SER A 315 6.44 48.23 25.78
CA SER A 315 5.32 48.34 26.73
C SER A 315 4.47 47.04 26.74
N THR A 316 3.96 46.61 27.90
CA THR A 316 3.02 45.47 28.04
C THR A 316 1.57 45.94 28.13
N SER A 317 0.71 45.43 27.26
CA SER A 317 -0.76 45.52 27.38
C SER A 317 -1.31 44.26 28.05
N LYS A 318 -2.08 44.42 29.12
CA LYS A 318 -2.80 43.34 29.83
C LYS A 318 -4.13 43.09 29.13
N GLN A 319 -4.39 41.85 28.73
CA GLN A 319 -5.75 41.34 28.58
C GLN A 319 -6.04 40.33 29.71
N THR A 320 -6.92 40.76 30.61
CA THR A 320 -7.67 39.95 31.57
C THR A 320 -8.83 39.31 30.84
N GLU A 321 -8.91 37.97 30.85
CA GLU A 321 -10.11 37.12 30.83
C GLU A 321 -9.81 35.75 30.21
N ILE A 322 -9.35 34.79 31.01
CA ILE A 322 -9.55 33.36 30.73
C ILE A 322 -9.89 32.67 32.06
N SER A 323 -11.16 32.37 32.26
CA SER A 323 -11.63 31.50 33.34
C SER A 323 -11.18 30.06 33.08
N THR A 324 -10.59 29.43 34.10
CA THR A 324 -10.29 28.00 34.10
C THR A 324 -11.45 27.26 34.78
N SER A 325 -11.98 26.24 34.12
CA SER A 325 -12.93 25.28 34.71
C SER A 325 -12.30 23.88 34.66
N LYS A 326 -12.20 23.24 35.83
CA LYS A 326 -11.74 21.86 36.00
C LYS A 326 -12.93 20.91 35.89
N GLN A 327 -12.62 19.74 35.30
CA GLN A 327 -13.49 18.62 34.95
C GLN A 327 -14.44 18.13 36.05
N ASP A 328 -15.62 17.68 35.62
CA ASP A 328 -16.33 16.58 36.26
C ASP A 328 -16.04 15.27 35.49
N ALA A 329 -15.71 14.23 36.24
CA ALA A 329 -15.48 12.88 35.76
C ALA A 329 -16.81 12.20 35.36
N CYS A 330 -16.86 11.56 34.19
CA CYS A 330 -17.93 10.62 33.86
C CYS A 330 -17.34 9.32 33.31
N THR A 331 -17.53 8.26 34.09
CA THR A 331 -17.20 6.87 33.84
C THR A 331 -18.05 6.26 32.72
N THR A 332 -17.36 5.64 31.77
CA THR A 332 -17.66 4.37 31.07
C THR A 332 -19.08 4.13 30.56
N ASN A 333 -19.22 4.23 29.24
CA ASN A 333 -19.88 3.24 28.40
C ASN A 333 -19.35 3.39 26.97
N LEU A 334 -18.38 2.55 26.56
CA LEU A 334 -17.87 2.50 25.18
C LEU A 334 -18.87 1.73 24.29
N PRO A 335 -19.45 2.35 23.25
CA PRO A 335 -20.00 1.62 22.12
C PRO A 335 -18.88 1.23 21.15
N LYS A 336 -19.17 0.18 20.38
CA LYS A 336 -18.29 -0.56 19.46
C LYS A 336 -17.62 0.30 18.37
N ARG A 337 -16.49 -0.23 17.87
CA ARG A 337 -15.76 0.14 16.63
C ARG A 337 -16.72 0.28 15.43
N ASP A 338 -17.36 1.43 15.30
CA ASP A 338 -17.96 1.91 14.05
C ASP A 338 -18.02 3.44 14.17
N ALA A 339 -17.61 4.14 13.10
CA ALA A 339 -17.52 5.60 12.95
C ALA A 339 -16.23 6.29 13.45
N LEU A 340 -15.20 6.33 12.58
CA LEU A 340 -14.65 7.61 12.05
C LEU A 340 -13.53 7.44 10.99
N GLY A 341 -13.25 6.23 10.49
CA GLY A 341 -12.18 6.01 9.51
C GLY A 341 -12.52 5.18 8.29
N LYS A 342 -11.84 5.48 7.16
CA LYS A 342 -11.92 4.73 5.91
C LYS A 342 -11.37 3.32 6.11
N SER A 343 -12.09 2.31 5.60
CA SER A 343 -11.59 0.93 5.54
C SER A 343 -10.45 0.79 4.53
N GLU A 344 -9.65 -0.27 4.66
CA GLU A 344 -8.60 -0.64 3.71
C GLU A 344 -9.16 -0.81 2.29
N VAL A 345 -10.32 -1.44 2.16
CA VAL A 345 -10.94 -1.69 0.86
C VAL A 345 -11.35 -0.38 0.19
N GLN A 346 -11.91 0.55 0.95
CA GLN A 346 -12.23 1.90 0.45
C GLN A 346 -10.96 2.67 0.07
N ALA A 347 -9.92 2.62 0.90
CA ALA A 347 -8.66 3.28 0.63
C ALA A 347 -8.02 2.80 -0.68
N LEU A 348 -8.05 1.48 -0.95
CA LEU A 348 -7.51 0.92 -2.19
C LEU A 348 -8.35 1.28 -3.41
N ALA A 349 -9.68 1.24 -3.29
CA ALA A 349 -10.59 1.64 -4.36
C ALA A 349 -10.41 3.13 -4.72
N GLU A 350 -10.21 3.99 -3.73
CA GLU A 350 -9.95 5.40 -3.97
C GLU A 350 -8.55 5.66 -4.56
N ALA A 351 -7.52 4.94 -4.11
CA ALA A 351 -6.15 5.09 -4.62
C ALA A 351 -6.05 4.68 -6.10
N THR A 352 -6.69 3.57 -6.47
CA THR A 352 -6.75 3.09 -7.86
C THR A 352 -7.57 4.04 -8.75
N LYS A 353 -8.70 4.56 -8.24
CA LYS A 353 -9.50 5.59 -8.94
C LYS A 353 -8.74 6.91 -9.13
N TRP A 354 -7.97 7.33 -8.11
CA TRP A 354 -7.11 8.50 -8.19
C TRP A 354 -6.05 8.32 -9.27
N LEU A 355 -5.34 7.19 -9.28
CA LEU A 355 -4.30 6.91 -10.28
C LEU A 355 -4.87 6.95 -11.71
N LYS A 356 -6.04 6.32 -11.93
CA LYS A 356 -6.75 6.32 -13.23
C LYS A 356 -6.98 7.75 -13.76
N ASN A 357 -7.27 8.70 -12.87
CA ASN A 357 -7.64 10.06 -13.24
C ASN A 357 -6.50 11.07 -13.13
N LEU A 358 -5.34 10.64 -12.66
CA LEU A 358 -4.20 11.50 -12.38
C LEU A 358 -3.63 12.09 -13.68
N THR A 359 -3.61 13.41 -13.80
CA THR A 359 -2.95 14.10 -14.92
C THR A 359 -1.45 14.24 -14.69
N VAL A 360 -0.69 14.48 -15.75
CA VAL A 360 0.75 14.81 -15.66
C VAL A 360 0.98 16.01 -14.74
N GLU A 361 0.17 17.06 -14.85
CA GLU A 361 0.29 18.25 -14.01
C GLU A 361 0.06 17.94 -12.53
N GLN A 362 -0.99 17.18 -12.21
CA GLN A 362 -1.26 16.75 -10.84
C GLN A 362 -0.14 15.85 -10.30
N LEU A 363 0.41 14.97 -11.12
CA LEU A 363 1.53 14.11 -10.74
C LEU A 363 2.81 14.92 -10.45
N LYS A 364 3.10 15.96 -11.25
CA LYS A 364 4.22 16.89 -10.98
C LYS A 364 4.05 17.55 -9.62
N GLN A 365 2.87 18.09 -9.33
CA GLN A 365 2.56 18.74 -8.05
C GLN A 365 2.68 17.75 -6.89
N TRP A 366 2.23 16.51 -7.08
CA TRP A 366 2.34 15.44 -6.09
C TRP A 366 3.81 15.12 -5.77
N TYR A 367 4.66 14.90 -6.78
CA TYR A 367 6.09 14.67 -6.56
C TYR A 367 6.82 15.87 -5.95
N GLN A 368 6.48 17.09 -6.34
CA GLN A 368 7.04 18.31 -5.75
C GLN A 368 6.68 18.42 -4.27
N THR A 369 5.42 18.17 -3.93
CA THR A 369 4.94 18.20 -2.55
C THR A 369 5.68 17.19 -1.69
N PHE A 370 5.79 15.94 -2.15
CA PHE A 370 6.53 14.91 -1.43
C PHE A 370 8.01 15.28 -1.26
N ARG A 371 8.67 15.72 -2.35
CA ARG A 371 10.08 16.12 -2.33
C ARG A 371 10.36 17.27 -1.35
N ASN A 372 9.43 18.20 -1.20
CA ASN A 372 9.58 19.35 -0.31
C ASN A 372 9.57 18.97 1.17
N GLN A 373 8.96 17.84 1.50
CA GLN A 373 8.86 17.38 2.87
C GLN A 373 10.08 16.56 3.26
N LEU A 374 10.65 15.78 2.33
CA LEU A 374 11.86 15.00 2.59
C LEU A 374 12.98 15.86 3.21
N PRO A 375 13.71 15.35 4.22
CA PRO A 375 14.89 16.01 4.76
C PRO A 375 15.86 16.42 3.65
N ARG A 376 16.52 17.57 3.77
CA ARG A 376 17.45 18.07 2.73
C ARG A 376 18.61 17.10 2.47
N GLU A 377 19.03 16.38 3.50
CA GLU A 377 20.12 15.39 3.47
C GLU A 377 19.68 14.02 2.93
N GLU A 378 18.41 13.82 2.58
CA GLU A 378 17.97 12.57 1.97
C GLU A 378 18.66 12.42 0.60
N GLY A 379 19.54 11.42 0.48
CA GLY A 379 20.46 11.26 -0.64
C GLY A 379 20.02 10.25 -1.71
N ARG A 380 19.01 9.41 -1.42
CA ARG A 380 18.60 8.31 -2.32
C ARG A 380 17.40 8.70 -3.18
N ILE A 381 16.39 9.31 -2.58
CA ILE A 381 15.08 9.58 -3.17
C ILE A 381 15.00 11.00 -3.76
N ARG A 382 15.62 12.01 -3.14
CA ARG A 382 15.63 13.37 -3.69
C ARG A 382 16.22 13.45 -5.11
N PRO A 383 17.34 12.78 -5.45
CA PRO A 383 17.84 12.74 -6.81
C PRO A 383 16.90 12.00 -7.76
N PHE A 384 16.33 10.87 -7.31
CA PHE A 384 15.35 10.10 -8.06
C PHE A 384 14.13 10.95 -8.45
N LEU A 385 13.52 11.66 -7.51
CA LEU A 385 12.39 12.56 -7.76
C LEU A 385 12.75 13.73 -8.68
N LYS A 386 14.00 14.22 -8.63
CA LYS A 386 14.46 15.25 -9.58
C LYS A 386 14.45 14.70 -11.01
N THR A 387 14.91 13.47 -11.21
CA THR A 387 14.86 12.80 -12.52
C THR A 387 13.43 12.59 -12.99
N GLU A 388 12.54 12.09 -12.12
CA GLU A 388 11.12 11.88 -12.47
C GLU A 388 10.41 13.19 -12.83
N LEU A 389 10.65 14.27 -12.09
CA LEU A 389 10.13 15.60 -12.43
C LEU A 389 10.64 16.11 -13.78
N GLY A 390 11.90 15.82 -14.12
CA GLY A 390 12.47 16.12 -15.43
C GLY A 390 11.78 15.34 -16.55
N ASN A 391 11.51 14.05 -16.34
CA ASN A 391 10.79 13.20 -17.29
C ASN A 391 9.35 13.70 -17.53
N LEU A 392 8.66 14.13 -16.47
CA LEU A 392 7.30 14.66 -16.60
C LEU A 392 7.26 16.02 -17.31
N ALA A 393 8.34 16.81 -17.25
CA ALA A 393 8.40 18.13 -17.86
C ALA A 393 8.22 18.09 -19.39
N THR A 394 8.53 16.96 -20.04
CA THR A 394 8.39 16.77 -21.49
C THR A 394 7.03 16.22 -21.91
N MET A 395 6.16 15.88 -20.96
CA MET A 395 4.85 15.26 -21.22
C MET A 395 3.71 16.30 -21.23
N GLU A 396 2.66 16.03 -21.99
CA GLU A 396 1.45 16.86 -22.09
C GLU A 396 0.74 17.01 -20.73
N PRO A 397 0.57 18.22 -20.17
CA PRO A 397 0.10 18.45 -18.80
C PRO A 397 -1.25 17.81 -18.45
N ASN A 398 -2.20 17.82 -19.39
CA ASN A 398 -3.56 17.31 -19.17
C ASN A 398 -3.71 15.83 -19.53
N SER A 399 -2.67 15.19 -20.06
CA SER A 399 -2.70 13.75 -20.35
C SER A 399 -2.75 12.94 -19.05
N LYS A 400 -3.42 11.79 -19.08
CA LYS A 400 -3.53 10.86 -17.96
C LYS A 400 -2.65 9.62 -18.21
N PRO A 401 -1.38 9.61 -17.76
CA PRO A 401 -0.42 8.57 -18.13
C PRO A 401 -0.80 7.16 -17.62
N TYR A 402 -1.71 7.08 -16.65
CA TYR A 402 -2.13 5.84 -16.00
C TYR A 402 -3.63 5.54 -16.15
N GLU A 403 -4.33 6.17 -17.10
CA GLU A 403 -5.76 5.95 -17.33
C GLU A 403 -6.09 4.50 -17.71
N HIS A 404 -5.19 3.87 -18.48
CA HIS A 404 -5.37 2.53 -18.99
C HIS A 404 -5.48 1.48 -17.85
N PRO A 405 -6.46 0.54 -17.89
CA PRO A 405 -6.74 -0.42 -16.81
C PRO A 405 -5.56 -1.31 -16.39
N TYR A 406 -4.58 -1.50 -17.27
CA TYR A 406 -3.33 -2.19 -16.95
C TYR A 406 -2.67 -1.67 -15.65
N TYR A 407 -2.76 -0.36 -15.39
CA TYR A 407 -2.07 0.27 -14.28
C TYR A 407 -2.79 0.18 -12.93
N TRP A 408 -4.10 -0.08 -12.91
CA TRP A 408 -4.90 0.04 -11.69
C TRP A 408 -5.87 -1.13 -11.45
N ALA A 409 -6.29 -1.85 -12.50
CA ALA A 409 -7.22 -2.98 -12.36
C ALA A 409 -6.54 -4.25 -11.81
N ALA A 410 -5.21 -4.26 -11.70
CA ALA A 410 -4.48 -5.40 -11.14
C ALA A 410 -4.70 -5.53 -9.63
N PHE A 411 -4.94 -4.42 -8.94
CA PHE A 411 -4.92 -4.37 -7.48
C PHE A 411 -6.19 -5.00 -6.91
N ILE A 412 -6.00 -5.93 -5.98
CA ILE A 412 -7.08 -6.58 -5.26
C ILE A 412 -6.77 -6.59 -3.77
N ILE A 413 -7.83 -6.58 -2.96
CA ILE A 413 -7.75 -6.84 -1.53
C ILE A 413 -8.58 -8.08 -1.21
N THR A 414 -7.94 -9.07 -0.60
CA THR A 414 -8.51 -10.38 -0.31
C THR A 414 -8.50 -10.62 1.19
N GLY A 415 -9.63 -10.98 1.78
CA GLY A 415 -9.72 -11.22 3.22
C GLY A 415 -11.06 -10.82 3.81
N LYS A 416 -11.19 -10.95 5.13
CA LYS A 416 -12.44 -10.63 5.83
C LYS A 416 -12.62 -9.13 5.96
N LEU A 417 -13.83 -8.65 5.70
CA LEU A 417 -14.26 -7.29 6.03
C LEU A 417 -14.57 -7.17 7.51
#